data_AF-H8GCZ9-F1
#
_entry.id   AF-H8GCZ9-F1
#
_cell.length_a   1.000
_cell.length_b   1.000
_cell.length_c   1.000
_cell.angle_alpha   90.00
_cell.angle_beta   90.00
_cell.angle_gamma   90.00
#
_symmetry.space_group_name_H-M   'P 1'
#
loop_
_entity.id
_entity.type
_entity.pdbx_description
1 polymer ?
#
loop_
_entity_poly.entity_id
_entity_poly.type
_entity_poly.pdbx_seq_one_letter_code
_entity_poly.pdbx_strand_id
1 'polypeptide(L)'
;EERLASVEEDKRRVETRLAHAREVAGGLHAQRDRYEEWRDRQKQAQAQAPAASAPSGASSSAAGSGAAGATVETVVSRALSQVGVPYAWGGGNADGPTFGIRDGGIADSHGDYRKIGFDCSGLMIYAFAPVTALPHYSGYQYHAGRKVPVSQMRRGDMLFWGPDHIHHVALYLGDGQMVEAPYSGGYVRVTPVRYDGLMPYVTRLVE
;
A
#
# COMPACT_ATOMS: atom_id res chain seq x y z
N GLU A 1 -31.72 -32.76 5.19
CA GLU A 1 -31.10 -32.41 3.89
C GLU A 1 -30.61 -30.97 3.86
N GLU A 2 -31.43 -30.00 4.28
CA GLU A 2 -31.07 -28.56 4.33
C GLU A 2 -29.82 -28.22 5.18
N ARG A 3 -29.63 -28.88 6.31
CA ARG A 3 -28.43 -28.73 7.17
C ARG A 3 -27.14 -29.25 6.52
N LEU A 4 -27.23 -30.27 5.66
CA LEU A 4 -26.09 -30.81 4.92
C LEU A 4 -25.65 -29.85 3.82
N ALA A 5 -26.62 -29.29 3.07
CA ALA A 5 -26.36 -28.29 2.04
C ALA A 5 -25.69 -27.02 2.60
N SER A 6 -26.14 -26.53 3.76
CA SER A 6 -25.53 -25.38 4.45
C SER A 6 -24.09 -25.67 4.90
N VAL A 7 -23.82 -26.87 5.40
CA VAL A 7 -22.45 -27.28 5.79
C VAL A 7 -21.53 -27.36 4.57
N GLU A 8 -22.06 -27.78 3.41
CA GLU A 8 -21.32 -27.86 2.16
C GLU A 8 -20.98 -26.48 1.57
N GLU A 9 -21.91 -25.53 1.67
CA GLU A 9 -21.69 -24.14 1.27
C GLU A 9 -20.69 -23.43 2.20
N ASP A 10 -20.79 -23.67 3.50
CA ASP A 10 -19.84 -23.18 4.49
C ASP A 10 -18.44 -23.74 4.25
N LYS A 11 -18.33 -25.03 3.94
CA LYS A 11 -17.07 -25.68 3.57
C LYS A 11 -16.46 -25.01 2.34
N ARG A 12 -17.24 -24.80 1.27
CA ARG A 12 -16.74 -24.11 0.06
C ARG A 12 -16.25 -22.70 0.37
N ARG A 13 -16.97 -21.94 1.20
CA ARG A 13 -16.58 -20.58 1.59
C ARG A 13 -15.28 -20.55 2.40
N VAL A 14 -15.11 -21.50 3.32
CA VAL A 14 -13.88 -21.65 4.10
C VAL A 14 -12.70 -22.08 3.21
N GLU A 15 -12.93 -23.00 2.27
CA GLU A 15 -11.93 -23.42 1.29
C GLU A 15 -11.47 -22.26 0.41
N THR A 16 -12.40 -21.41 -0.06
CA THR A 16 -12.06 -20.19 -0.80
C THR A 16 -11.23 -19.22 0.04
N ARG A 17 -11.59 -18.98 1.31
CA ARG A 17 -10.81 -18.12 2.20
C ARG A 17 -9.43 -18.68 2.50
N LEU A 18 -9.31 -20.00 2.66
CA LEU A 18 -8.05 -20.68 2.90
C LEU A 18 -7.14 -20.64 1.67
N ALA A 19 -7.70 -20.82 0.48
CA ALA A 19 -6.97 -20.68 -0.77
C ALA A 19 -6.43 -19.25 -0.89
N HIS A 20 -7.28 -18.24 -0.70
CA HIS A 20 -6.86 -16.83 -0.69
C HIS A 20 -5.78 -16.55 0.36
N ALA A 21 -5.91 -17.07 1.58
CA ALA A 21 -4.92 -16.87 2.65
C ALA A 21 -3.56 -17.52 2.35
N ARG A 22 -3.56 -18.74 1.80
CA ARG A 22 -2.34 -19.45 1.40
C ARG A 22 -1.65 -18.79 0.21
N GLU A 23 -2.45 -18.24 -0.68
CA GLU A 23 -1.97 -17.54 -1.85
C GLU A 23 -1.36 -16.19 -1.51
N VAL A 24 -2.02 -15.43 -0.63
CA VAL A 24 -1.44 -14.25 0.00
C VAL A 24 -0.09 -14.64 0.59
N ALA A 25 -0.03 -15.65 1.46
CA ALA A 25 1.23 -16.09 2.07
C ALA A 25 2.31 -16.49 1.05
N GLY A 26 1.96 -17.22 -0.02
CA GLY A 26 2.91 -17.62 -1.08
C GLY A 26 3.43 -16.45 -1.90
N GLY A 27 2.55 -15.53 -2.32
CA GLY A 27 2.91 -14.30 -3.03
C GLY A 27 3.81 -13.39 -2.20
N LEU A 28 3.59 -13.35 -0.88
CA LEU A 28 4.40 -12.57 0.07
C LEU A 28 5.82 -13.11 0.22
N HIS A 29 6.02 -14.44 0.22
CA HIS A 29 7.36 -15.04 0.23
C HIS A 29 8.14 -14.69 -1.04
N ALA A 30 7.51 -14.84 -2.21
CA ALA A 30 8.14 -14.49 -3.48
C ALA A 30 8.39 -12.96 -3.62
N GLN A 31 7.54 -12.12 -3.00
CA GLN A 31 7.71 -10.67 -2.96
C GLN A 31 8.87 -10.24 -2.05
N ARG A 32 9.04 -10.87 -0.88
CA ARG A 32 10.19 -10.65 0.00
C ARG A 32 11.50 -10.92 -0.74
N ASP A 33 11.60 -12.08 -1.40
CA ASP A 33 12.84 -12.50 -2.04
C ASP A 33 13.22 -11.52 -3.19
N ARG A 34 12.24 -11.07 -3.99
CA ARG A 34 12.46 -10.06 -5.04
C ARG A 34 12.80 -8.67 -4.49
N TYR A 35 12.27 -8.30 -3.33
CA TYR A 35 12.61 -7.03 -2.67
C TYR A 35 14.04 -7.04 -2.15
N GLU A 36 14.50 -8.15 -1.57
CA GLU A 36 15.88 -8.28 -1.10
C GLU A 36 16.86 -8.08 -2.26
N GLU A 37 16.58 -8.69 -3.41
CA GLU A 37 17.36 -8.47 -4.63
C GLU A 37 17.31 -7.01 -5.14
N TRP A 38 16.15 -6.35 -5.12
CA TRP A 38 16.04 -4.94 -5.53
C TRP A 38 16.78 -3.99 -4.59
N ARG A 39 16.69 -4.21 -3.27
CA ARG A 39 17.38 -3.41 -2.25
C ARG A 39 18.89 -3.49 -2.45
N ASP A 40 19.39 -4.66 -2.76
CA ASP A 40 20.82 -4.87 -2.98
C ASP A 40 21.29 -4.17 -4.27
N ARG A 41 20.46 -4.17 -5.33
CA ARG A 41 20.69 -3.36 -6.54
C ARG A 41 20.71 -1.85 -6.25
N GLN A 42 19.82 -1.35 -5.41
CA GLN A 42 19.77 0.07 -5.04
C GLN A 42 20.98 0.50 -4.20
N LYS A 43 21.40 -0.31 -3.22
CA LYS A 43 22.63 -0.06 -2.45
C LYS A 43 23.85 0.03 -3.35
N GLN A 44 23.95 -0.86 -4.35
CA GLN A 44 25.04 -0.84 -5.33
C GLN A 44 24.99 0.41 -6.23
N ALA A 45 23.81 0.81 -6.70
CA ALA A 45 23.64 2.01 -7.51
C ALA A 45 23.99 3.30 -6.72
N GLN A 46 23.61 3.37 -5.44
CA GLN A 46 23.88 4.52 -4.59
C GLN A 46 25.35 4.63 -4.16
N ALA A 47 26.05 3.50 -4.00
CA ALA A 47 27.49 3.47 -3.77
C ALA A 47 28.31 3.94 -5.00
N GLN A 48 27.70 3.97 -6.19
CA GLN A 48 28.32 4.36 -7.45
C GLN A 48 27.93 5.79 -7.91
N ALA A 49 27.06 6.49 -7.16
CA ALA A 49 26.61 7.84 -7.49
C ALA A 49 27.55 8.93 -6.90
N PRO A 50 27.90 9.99 -7.66
CA PRO A 50 28.74 11.07 -7.15
C PRO A 50 27.99 11.92 -6.09
N ALA A 51 28.69 12.22 -4.98
CA ALA A 51 28.13 12.92 -3.83
C ALA A 51 27.80 14.39 -4.13
N ALA A 52 26.53 14.77 -4.02
CA ALA A 52 26.08 16.16 -4.05
C ALA A 52 25.84 16.69 -2.62
N SER A 53 26.40 17.86 -2.33
CA SER A 53 26.44 18.55 -1.04
C SER A 53 25.09 19.20 -0.68
N ALA A 54 24.63 19.03 0.56
CA ALA A 54 23.44 19.67 1.12
C ALA A 54 23.79 20.97 1.87
N PRO A 55 22.94 22.02 1.84
CA PRO A 55 23.05 23.15 2.76
C PRO A 55 22.14 22.97 3.99
N SER A 56 22.64 23.47 5.11
CA SER A 56 22.02 23.55 6.44
C SER A 56 21.30 24.89 6.64
N GLY A 57 20.20 24.90 7.42
CA GLY A 57 19.51 26.13 7.83
C GLY A 57 18.25 25.87 8.67
N ALA A 58 18.06 26.64 9.75
CA ALA A 58 17.25 26.32 10.92
C ALA A 58 15.81 26.92 10.97
N SER A 59 14.97 26.27 11.79
CA SER A 59 13.84 26.74 12.65
C SER A 59 12.83 27.79 12.17
N SER A 60 11.54 27.40 12.04
CA SER A 60 10.38 28.21 12.48
C SER A 60 9.09 27.35 12.62
N SER A 61 8.47 27.36 13.81
CA SER A 61 7.43 26.41 14.24
C SER A 61 5.98 26.88 14.05
N ALA A 62 5.73 27.95 13.29
CA ALA A 62 4.37 28.41 12.95
C ALA A 62 4.04 28.35 11.44
N ALA A 63 5.05 28.29 10.57
CA ALA A 63 4.89 28.00 9.14
C ALA A 63 4.74 26.49 8.86
N GLY A 64 5.14 25.65 9.82
CA GLY A 64 5.18 24.19 9.68
C GLY A 64 3.81 23.54 9.49
N SER A 65 2.76 24.01 10.19
CA SER A 65 1.42 23.41 10.08
C SER A 65 0.75 23.67 8.73
N GLY A 66 0.96 24.86 8.15
CA GLY A 66 0.44 25.22 6.83
C GLY A 66 1.16 24.47 5.70
N ALA A 67 2.49 24.37 5.78
CA ALA A 67 3.29 23.62 4.80
C ALA A 67 3.04 22.11 4.88
N ALA A 68 2.86 21.56 6.08
CA ALA A 68 2.47 20.18 6.29
C ALA A 68 1.08 19.88 5.72
N GLY A 69 0.10 20.75 5.97
CA GLY A 69 -1.23 20.64 5.37
C GLY A 69 -1.18 20.62 3.83
N ALA A 70 -0.41 21.52 3.22
CA ALA A 70 -0.22 21.54 1.77
C ALA A 70 0.45 20.26 1.23
N THR A 71 1.40 19.70 1.99
CA THR A 71 2.06 18.44 1.65
C THR A 71 1.09 17.26 1.74
N VAL A 72 0.26 17.20 2.79
CA VAL A 72 -0.80 16.19 2.93
C VAL A 72 -1.77 16.25 1.76
N GLU A 73 -2.25 17.45 1.39
CA GLU A 73 -3.18 17.59 0.26
C GLU A 73 -2.54 17.23 -1.08
N THR A 74 -1.22 17.42 -1.23
CA THR A 74 -0.49 16.96 -2.43
C THR A 74 -0.52 15.44 -2.52
N VAL A 75 -0.20 14.73 -1.44
CA VAL A 75 -0.25 13.26 -1.39
C VAL A 75 -1.66 12.76 -1.67
N VAL A 76 -2.67 13.34 -1.02
CA VAL A 76 -4.06 12.92 -1.20
C VAL A 76 -4.54 13.20 -2.62
N SER A 77 -4.25 14.38 -3.19
CA SER A 77 -4.64 14.72 -4.55
C SER A 77 -4.02 13.77 -5.58
N ARG A 78 -2.75 13.40 -5.39
CA ARG A 78 -2.10 12.37 -6.21
C ARG A 78 -2.84 11.03 -6.12
N ALA A 79 -3.12 10.53 -4.92
CA ALA A 79 -3.85 9.26 -4.76
C ALA A 79 -5.25 9.32 -5.39
N LEU A 80 -6.00 10.40 -5.16
CA LEU A 80 -7.35 10.59 -5.69
C LEU A 80 -7.38 10.74 -7.22
N SER A 81 -6.34 11.32 -7.83
CA SER A 81 -6.22 11.41 -9.29
C SER A 81 -6.19 10.04 -9.99
N GLN A 82 -5.90 8.96 -9.23
CA GLN A 82 -5.82 7.60 -9.76
C GLN A 82 -7.11 6.80 -9.53
N VAL A 83 -8.17 7.38 -8.96
CA VAL A 83 -9.47 6.69 -8.82
C VAL A 83 -9.96 6.22 -10.19
N GLY A 84 -10.34 4.95 -10.26
CA GLY A 84 -10.74 4.26 -11.50
C GLY A 84 -9.59 3.56 -12.24
N VAL A 85 -8.33 3.77 -11.87
CA VAL A 85 -7.21 3.00 -12.42
C VAL A 85 -7.34 1.52 -11.99
N PRO A 86 -7.14 0.54 -12.90
CA PRO A 86 -7.24 -0.87 -12.55
C PRO A 86 -6.24 -1.28 -11.47
N TYR A 87 -6.62 -2.30 -10.70
CA TYR A 87 -5.65 -3.01 -9.89
C TYR A 87 -4.70 -3.82 -10.78
N ALA A 88 -3.41 -3.78 -10.47
CA ALA A 88 -2.41 -4.68 -11.03
C ALA A 88 -1.44 -5.12 -9.93
N TRP A 89 -1.40 -6.40 -9.60
CA TRP A 89 -0.48 -6.97 -8.60
C TRP A 89 0.98 -6.64 -8.90
N GLY A 90 1.70 -6.02 -7.96
CA GLY A 90 3.07 -5.52 -8.15
C GLY A 90 3.17 -4.25 -8.99
N GLY A 91 2.04 -3.67 -9.41
CA GLY A 91 2.00 -2.48 -10.26
C GLY A 91 2.10 -1.17 -9.47
N GLY A 92 2.73 -0.17 -10.10
CA GLY A 92 2.88 1.18 -9.58
C GLY A 92 4.29 1.54 -9.18
N ASN A 93 4.71 2.77 -9.48
CA ASN A 93 5.98 3.34 -9.02
C ASN A 93 5.82 4.84 -8.72
N ALA A 94 6.94 5.56 -8.54
CA ALA A 94 6.91 6.99 -8.22
C ALA A 94 6.26 7.86 -9.32
N ASP A 95 6.30 7.40 -10.57
CA ASP A 95 5.86 8.14 -11.76
C ASP A 95 4.42 7.83 -12.17
N GLY A 96 3.89 6.65 -11.82
CA GLY A 96 2.52 6.29 -12.16
C GLY A 96 2.23 4.77 -12.11
N PRO A 97 1.09 4.34 -12.67
CA PRO A 97 0.75 2.93 -12.77
C PRO A 97 1.70 2.21 -13.74
N THR A 98 2.00 0.95 -13.45
CA THR A 98 2.89 0.12 -14.28
C THR A 98 2.23 -1.22 -14.57
N PHE A 99 2.85 -2.02 -15.43
CA PHE A 99 2.50 -3.43 -15.51
C PHE A 99 2.66 -4.10 -14.15
N GLY A 100 1.75 -5.03 -13.84
CA GLY A 100 1.92 -5.94 -12.73
C GLY A 100 3.04 -6.96 -12.96
N ILE A 101 3.30 -7.79 -11.95
CA ILE A 101 4.27 -8.87 -12.00
C ILE A 101 3.58 -10.23 -11.95
N ARG A 102 4.27 -11.27 -12.41
CA ARG A 102 3.81 -12.64 -12.23
C ARG A 102 4.07 -13.13 -10.82
N ASP A 103 3.07 -13.77 -10.22
CA ASP A 103 3.18 -14.43 -8.92
C ASP A 103 2.79 -15.92 -8.96
N GLY A 104 2.22 -16.38 -10.08
CA GLY A 104 1.71 -17.74 -10.23
C GLY A 104 0.40 -18.01 -9.47
N GLY A 105 -0.24 -16.97 -8.94
CA GLY A 105 -1.48 -17.02 -8.15
C GLY A 105 -2.71 -16.51 -8.91
N ILE A 106 -3.72 -16.06 -8.16
CA ILE A 106 -4.97 -15.50 -8.68
C ILE A 106 -4.71 -14.23 -9.47
N ALA A 107 -3.69 -13.43 -9.12
CA ALA A 107 -3.33 -12.24 -9.88
C ALA A 107 -2.99 -12.59 -11.34
N ASP A 108 -2.28 -13.70 -11.56
CA ASP A 108 -2.02 -14.25 -12.90
C ASP A 108 -3.31 -14.69 -13.61
N SER A 109 -4.28 -15.28 -12.89
CA SER A 109 -5.59 -15.66 -13.45
C SER A 109 -6.43 -14.45 -13.87
N HIS A 110 -6.27 -13.33 -13.17
CA HIS A 110 -6.85 -12.05 -13.55
C HIS A 110 -6.05 -11.36 -14.65
N GLY A 111 -4.84 -11.81 -14.95
CA GLY A 111 -3.98 -11.23 -15.99
C GLY A 111 -3.33 -9.91 -15.56
N ASP A 112 -3.10 -9.71 -14.26
CA ASP A 112 -2.59 -8.44 -13.72
C ASP A 112 -1.20 -8.09 -14.26
N TYR A 113 -0.36 -9.09 -14.53
CA TYR A 113 0.93 -8.92 -15.23
C TYR A 113 0.82 -8.39 -16.67
N ARG A 114 -0.39 -8.29 -17.24
CA ARG A 114 -0.66 -7.75 -18.58
C ARG A 114 -1.42 -6.41 -18.56
N LYS A 115 -1.70 -5.86 -17.37
CA LYS A 115 -2.45 -4.62 -17.21
C LYS A 115 -1.58 -3.56 -16.58
N ILE A 116 -1.78 -2.32 -16.99
CA ILE A 116 -1.19 -1.15 -16.33
C ILE A 116 -2.13 -0.74 -15.21
N GLY A 117 -1.61 -0.70 -13.98
CA GLY A 117 -2.39 -0.41 -12.78
C GLY A 117 -1.55 -0.21 -11.53
N PHE A 118 -2.23 -0.23 -10.39
CA PHE A 118 -1.63 -0.15 -9.06
C PHE A 118 -1.98 -1.36 -8.21
N ASP A 119 -1.04 -1.83 -7.39
CA ASP A 119 -1.39 -2.53 -6.15
C ASP A 119 -1.48 -1.55 -4.97
N CYS A 120 -1.87 -2.06 -3.80
CA CYS A 120 -2.09 -1.24 -2.61
C CYS A 120 -0.84 -0.43 -2.22
N SER A 121 0.33 -1.06 -2.19
CA SER A 121 1.60 -0.44 -1.83
C SER A 121 2.18 0.43 -2.94
N GLY A 122 1.95 0.08 -4.21
CA GLY A 122 2.34 0.86 -5.38
C GLY A 122 1.59 2.19 -5.48
N LEU A 123 0.30 2.21 -5.12
CA LEU A 123 -0.45 3.46 -5.01
C LEU A 123 0.15 4.38 -3.94
N MET A 124 0.61 3.83 -2.81
CA MET A 124 1.28 4.63 -1.76
C MET A 124 2.64 5.16 -2.22
N ILE A 125 3.42 4.36 -2.95
CA ILE A 125 4.68 4.84 -3.57
C ILE A 125 4.41 6.05 -4.45
N TYR A 126 3.42 5.94 -5.34
CA TYR A 126 3.05 7.04 -6.23
C TYR A 126 2.59 8.28 -5.45
N ALA A 127 1.70 8.11 -4.46
CA ALA A 127 1.12 9.20 -3.70
C ALA A 127 2.20 9.96 -2.89
N PHE A 128 3.11 9.23 -2.24
CA PHE A 128 4.16 9.79 -1.38
C PHE A 128 5.47 10.13 -2.10
N ALA A 129 5.61 9.86 -3.39
CA ALA A 129 6.83 10.16 -4.15
C ALA A 129 7.39 11.59 -3.96
N PRO A 130 6.57 12.66 -3.84
CA PRO A 130 7.07 14.01 -3.57
C PRO A 130 7.61 14.21 -2.14
N VAL A 131 7.31 13.30 -1.22
CA VAL A 131 7.62 13.40 0.22
C VAL A 131 8.80 12.48 0.56
N THR A 132 8.70 11.21 0.18
CA THR A 132 9.72 10.20 0.50
C THR A 132 9.62 8.98 -0.41
N ALA A 133 10.74 8.29 -0.58
CA ALA A 133 10.76 6.99 -1.25
C ALA A 133 10.20 5.91 -0.32
N LEU A 134 9.24 5.12 -0.83
CA LEU A 134 8.67 3.99 -0.12
C LEU A 134 9.07 2.66 -0.75
N PRO A 135 9.27 1.60 0.06
CA PRO A 135 9.45 0.25 -0.46
C PRO A 135 8.15 -0.28 -1.08
N HIS A 136 8.25 -1.11 -2.12
CA HIS A 136 7.10 -1.75 -2.77
C HIS A 136 6.64 -3.01 -2.03
N TYR A 137 6.31 -2.82 -0.75
CA TYR A 137 5.79 -3.84 0.14
C TYR A 137 5.10 -3.19 1.34
N SER A 138 3.81 -3.45 1.53
CA SER A 138 2.99 -2.85 2.59
C SER A 138 3.55 -3.11 3.98
N GLY A 139 4.09 -4.30 4.24
CA GLY A 139 4.73 -4.62 5.52
C GLY A 139 5.94 -3.74 5.85
N TYR A 140 6.72 -3.32 4.86
CA TYR A 140 7.83 -2.37 5.09
C TYR A 140 7.34 -0.93 5.14
N GLN A 141 6.33 -0.56 4.36
CA GLN A 141 5.68 0.75 4.44
C GLN A 141 5.08 1.01 5.83
N TYR A 142 4.62 -0.05 6.51
CA TYR A 142 4.21 0.05 7.91
C TYR A 142 5.34 0.65 8.74
N HIS A 143 6.59 0.21 8.60
CA HIS A 143 7.69 0.72 9.42
C HIS A 143 8.36 2.00 8.90
N ALA A 144 7.87 2.58 7.79
CA ALA A 144 8.54 3.71 7.12
C ALA A 144 8.36 5.08 7.79
N GLY A 145 7.52 5.19 8.83
CA GLY A 145 7.18 6.47 9.47
C GLY A 145 6.79 6.34 10.92
N ARG A 146 6.31 7.45 11.50
CA ARG A 146 5.91 7.49 12.92
C ARG A 146 4.62 6.72 13.14
N LYS A 147 4.59 5.92 14.20
CA LYS A 147 3.39 5.21 14.65
C LYS A 147 2.45 6.12 15.41
N VAL A 148 1.20 6.15 14.98
CA VAL A 148 0.13 6.92 15.61
C VAL A 148 -1.03 5.97 15.92
N PRO A 149 -1.59 5.97 17.14
CA PRO A 149 -2.76 5.15 17.43
C PRO A 149 -3.90 5.44 16.45
N VAL A 150 -4.65 4.43 16.02
CA VAL A 150 -5.79 4.61 15.10
C VAL A 150 -6.79 5.66 15.62
N SER A 151 -6.99 5.78 16.94
CA SER A 151 -7.85 6.80 17.54
C SER A 151 -7.39 8.25 17.30
N GLN A 152 -6.14 8.45 16.85
CA GLN A 152 -5.53 9.74 16.55
C GLN A 152 -5.15 9.87 15.07
N MET A 153 -5.64 8.96 14.22
CA MET A 153 -5.37 9.00 12.78
C MET A 153 -5.96 10.28 12.18
N ARG A 154 -5.25 10.84 11.21
CA ARG A 154 -5.60 12.07 10.49
C ARG A 154 -5.43 11.85 9.00
N ARG A 155 -6.14 12.64 8.22
CA ARG A 155 -6.00 12.68 6.76
C ARG A 155 -4.52 12.71 6.38
N GLY A 156 -4.13 11.86 5.44
CA GLY A 156 -2.73 11.65 5.02
C GLY A 156 -2.01 10.50 5.73
N ASP A 157 -2.58 9.90 6.78
CA ASP A 157 -1.99 8.72 7.41
C ASP A 157 -2.21 7.45 6.57
N MET A 158 -1.23 6.54 6.58
CA MET A 158 -1.38 5.21 5.98
C MET A 158 -2.00 4.22 6.98
N LEU A 159 -3.08 3.56 6.57
CA LEU A 159 -3.77 2.49 7.28
C LEU A 159 -3.26 1.14 6.80
N PHE A 160 -3.19 0.14 7.68
CA PHE A 160 -2.66 -1.19 7.36
C PHE A 160 -3.54 -2.29 7.92
N TRP A 161 -3.67 -3.41 7.19
CA TRP A 161 -4.44 -4.59 7.63
C TRP A 161 -3.57 -5.83 7.67
N GLY A 162 -3.87 -6.72 8.61
CA GLY A 162 -3.20 -8.01 8.80
C GLY A 162 -2.30 -8.03 10.04
N PRO A 163 -2.85 -8.29 11.24
CA PRO A 163 -2.11 -8.27 12.50
C PRO A 163 -0.97 -9.29 12.57
N ASP A 164 -1.18 -10.49 12.00
CA ASP A 164 -0.15 -11.53 11.93
C ASP A 164 0.77 -11.33 10.72
N HIS A 165 0.21 -10.81 9.64
CA HIS A 165 0.93 -10.55 8.40
C HIS A 165 0.25 -9.43 7.62
N ILE A 166 0.94 -8.29 7.47
CA ILE A 166 0.39 -7.13 6.78
C ILE A 166 0.20 -7.44 5.30
N HIS A 167 -1.05 -7.45 4.86
CA HIS A 167 -1.43 -7.81 3.49
C HIS A 167 -2.05 -6.64 2.72
N HIS A 168 -2.36 -5.51 3.37
CA HIS A 168 -2.99 -4.36 2.71
C HIS A 168 -2.58 -3.03 3.32
N VAL A 169 -2.59 -1.98 2.48
CA VAL A 169 -2.36 -0.59 2.87
C VAL A 169 -3.31 0.34 2.12
N ALA A 170 -3.74 1.43 2.76
CA ALA A 170 -4.58 2.47 2.17
C ALA A 170 -4.22 3.85 2.74
N LEU A 171 -4.63 4.92 2.06
CA LEU A 171 -4.44 6.29 2.52
C LEU A 171 -5.72 6.83 3.18
N TYR A 172 -5.62 7.31 4.42
CA TYR A 172 -6.74 7.88 5.15
C TYR A 172 -7.07 9.28 4.62
N LEU A 173 -8.35 9.54 4.35
CA LEU A 173 -8.83 10.80 3.78
C LEU A 173 -9.45 11.73 4.83
N GLY A 174 -9.57 11.29 6.08
CA GLY A 174 -10.44 11.96 7.06
C GLY A 174 -11.88 11.43 6.99
N ASP A 175 -12.70 11.83 7.95
CA ASP A 175 -14.15 11.53 8.00
C ASP A 175 -14.51 10.05 7.80
N GLY A 176 -13.66 9.14 8.29
CA GLY A 176 -13.87 7.71 8.15
C GLY A 176 -13.77 7.19 6.71
N GLN A 177 -13.16 7.93 5.79
CA GLN A 177 -12.94 7.54 4.39
C GLN A 177 -11.47 7.22 4.11
N MET A 178 -11.23 6.37 3.11
CA MET A 178 -9.89 6.03 2.62
C MET A 178 -9.89 5.82 1.10
N VAL A 179 -8.71 6.01 0.48
CA VAL A 179 -8.46 5.61 -0.92
C VAL A 179 -7.52 4.41 -0.95
N GLU A 180 -7.85 3.44 -1.79
CA GLU A 180 -7.12 2.17 -1.90
C GLU A 180 -7.09 1.65 -3.34
N ALA A 181 -6.06 0.85 -3.66
CA ALA A 181 -6.09 -0.12 -4.76
C ALA A 181 -6.37 -1.52 -4.14
N PRO A 182 -7.57 -2.10 -4.31
CA PRO A 182 -8.09 -3.06 -3.34
C PRO A 182 -7.63 -4.52 -3.53
N TYR A 183 -7.74 -5.07 -4.75
CA TYR A 183 -7.45 -6.47 -5.09
C TYR A 183 -7.57 -6.69 -6.61
N SER A 184 -7.06 -7.82 -7.11
CA SER A 184 -7.14 -8.23 -8.53
C SER A 184 -8.57 -8.19 -9.09
N GLY A 185 -8.74 -7.54 -10.23
CA GLY A 185 -10.07 -7.30 -10.84
C GLY A 185 -10.84 -6.09 -10.27
N GLY A 186 -10.31 -5.45 -9.21
CA GLY A 186 -10.81 -4.18 -8.70
C GLY A 186 -10.18 -2.96 -9.38
N TYR A 187 -10.55 -1.78 -8.86
CA TYR A 187 -10.06 -0.47 -9.30
C TYR A 187 -9.76 0.39 -8.09
N VAL A 188 -8.86 1.36 -8.25
CA VAL A 188 -8.62 2.38 -7.24
C VAL A 188 -9.92 3.08 -6.91
N ARG A 189 -10.27 3.20 -5.63
CA ARG A 189 -11.55 3.73 -5.18
C ARG A 189 -11.47 4.41 -3.83
N VAL A 190 -12.43 5.29 -3.58
CA VAL A 190 -12.72 5.80 -2.24
C VAL A 190 -13.77 4.91 -1.58
N THR A 191 -13.56 4.57 -0.31
CA THR A 191 -14.46 3.70 0.44
C THR A 191 -14.39 4.04 1.94
N PRO A 192 -15.42 3.71 2.74
CA PRO A 192 -15.32 3.80 4.19
C PRO A 192 -14.16 2.96 4.75
N VAL A 193 -13.54 3.43 5.83
CA VAL A 193 -12.51 2.68 6.54
C VAL A 193 -13.08 1.37 7.07
N ARG A 194 -12.38 0.26 6.77
CA ARG A 194 -12.67 -1.05 7.33
C ARG A 194 -11.86 -1.23 8.61
N TYR A 195 -12.54 -1.37 9.75
CA TYR A 195 -11.87 -1.53 11.05
C TYR A 195 -11.54 -2.98 11.40
N ASP A 196 -12.24 -3.95 10.82
CA ASP A 196 -11.90 -5.36 10.97
C ASP A 196 -10.50 -5.66 10.40
N GLY A 197 -9.65 -6.32 11.17
CA GLY A 197 -8.26 -6.62 10.80
C GLY A 197 -7.32 -5.42 10.68
N LEU A 198 -7.76 -4.20 11.06
CA LEU A 198 -6.94 -2.99 11.04
C LEU A 198 -5.85 -3.06 12.12
N MET A 199 -4.63 -2.67 11.76
CA MET A 199 -3.53 -2.55 12.71
C MET A 199 -3.81 -1.49 13.78
N PRO A 200 -3.34 -1.66 15.04
CA PRO A 200 -3.60 -0.70 16.12
C PRO A 200 -2.95 0.68 15.91
N TYR A 201 -2.01 0.78 14.98
CA TYR A 201 -1.32 2.01 14.62
C TYR A 201 -1.38 2.28 13.12
N VAL A 202 -1.58 3.55 12.76
CA VAL A 202 -1.31 4.07 11.42
C VAL A 202 0.14 4.52 11.31
N THR A 203 0.61 4.72 10.08
CA THR A 203 1.93 5.30 9.80
C THR A 203 1.77 6.72 9.27
N ARG A 204 2.35 7.70 9.98
CA ARG A 204 2.40 9.11 9.57
C ARG A 204 3.76 9.44 8.96
N LEU A 205 3.75 10.07 7.79
CA LEU A 205 4.95 10.50 7.06
C LEU A 205 5.09 12.03 6.95
N VAL A 206 4.02 12.78 7.20
CA VAL A 206 3.99 14.25 7.18
C VAL A 206 3.45 14.71 8.54
N GLU A 207 4.17 15.58 9.24
CA GLU A 207 3.84 16.04 10.61
C GLU A 207 2.96 17.28 10.67
#